data_AF-A0A1F5JE64-F1
#
_entry.id   AF-A0A1F5JE64-F1
#
_cell.length_a   1.000
_cell.length_b   1.000
_cell.length_c   1.000
_cell.angle_alpha   90.00
_cell.angle_beta   90.00
_cell.angle_gamma   90.00
#
_symmetry.space_group_name_H-M   'P 1'
#
loop_
_entity.id
_entity.type
_entity.pdbx_description
1 polymer ?
#
loop_
_entity_poly.entity_id
_entity_poly.type
_entity_poly.pdbx_seq_one_letter_code
_entity_poly.pdbx_strand_id
1 'polypeptide(L)'
;MKIFKFRIPTILGIGMILFGIIAGVLLVLKEQGFISQASPDIKAQNITITNITDNSVTISWHTQTPVASFLTYGQTNPNEQAVLDERDTKLPSAHSVHYVTVKNLLPKTEYLYKIISGKTATDILKFTTATPASSQINFRPVIGSSFAGDQPLDEGIAYLSMADASLQSALIKVSGNFLITLSQIRTADFAEVFLPTQDTTVKLTIVSAKGQSNILFKLGDFDKELPAVKLGEDLDFISNPPAIPSATPSASPSLQDLSRYDLNSDGKINSADNAILLQNFGGNPKNKKADLNGDGKVNQKDVDLMSREISRFNSL
;
A
#
# COMPACT_ATOMS: atom_id res chain seq x y z
N MET A 1 -81.26 7.53 45.73
CA MET A 1 -79.95 8.21 45.67
C MET A 1 -79.62 8.48 44.19
N LYS A 2 -79.59 9.74 43.74
CA LYS A 2 -79.46 10.09 42.31
C LYS A 2 -78.02 9.85 41.81
N ILE A 3 -77.84 8.96 40.85
CA ILE A 3 -76.58 8.76 40.12
C ILE A 3 -76.54 9.80 38.99
N PHE A 4 -75.65 10.79 39.08
CA PHE A 4 -75.42 11.75 38.00
C PHE A 4 -74.77 11.04 36.80
N LYS A 5 -75.54 10.81 35.72
CA LYS A 5 -75.01 10.33 34.44
C LYS A 5 -74.30 11.48 33.73
N PHE A 6 -72.99 11.60 33.93
CA PHE A 6 -72.14 12.56 33.22
C PHE A 6 -72.02 12.12 31.75
N ARG A 7 -72.69 12.82 30.83
CA ARG A 7 -72.56 12.60 29.38
C ARG A 7 -71.59 13.62 28.84
N ILE A 8 -70.44 13.18 28.36
CA ILE A 8 -69.51 14.07 27.66
C ILE A 8 -70.15 14.42 26.31
N PRO A 9 -70.42 15.70 26.02
CA PRO A 9 -70.91 16.12 24.70
C PRO A 9 -69.95 15.65 23.62
N THR A 10 -70.45 15.03 22.55
CA THR A 10 -69.64 14.45 21.48
C THR A 10 -68.63 15.45 20.89
N ILE A 11 -68.97 16.75 20.91
CA ILE A 11 -68.12 17.86 20.48
C ILE A 11 -66.87 18.01 21.38
N LEU A 12 -66.99 17.84 22.70
CA LEU A 12 -65.86 17.87 23.64
C LEU A 12 -64.94 16.66 23.45
N GLY A 13 -65.51 15.48 23.18
CA GLY A 13 -64.74 14.29 22.85
C GLY A 13 -63.94 14.43 21.55
N ILE A 14 -64.57 14.96 20.49
CA ILE A 14 -63.91 15.22 19.21
C ILE A 14 -62.82 16.29 19.34
N GLY A 15 -63.06 17.35 20.13
CA GLY A 15 -62.06 18.38 20.41
C GLY A 15 -60.81 17.83 21.10
N MET A 16 -60.97 16.94 22.07
CA MET A 16 -59.85 16.30 22.77
C MET A 16 -59.03 15.37 21.85
N ILE A 17 -59.70 14.65 20.95
CA ILE A 17 -59.03 13.82 19.93
C ILE A 17 -58.23 14.70 18.96
N LEU A 18 -58.85 15.76 18.43
CA LEU A 18 -58.17 16.70 17.52
C LEU A 18 -56.96 17.35 18.20
N PHE A 19 -57.10 17.78 19.45
CA PHE A 19 -56.00 18.34 20.22
C PHE A 19 -54.87 17.32 20.45
N GLY A 20 -55.21 16.07 20.78
CA GLY A 20 -54.23 15.00 20.95
C GLY A 20 -53.47 14.68 19.67
N ILE A 21 -54.14 14.68 18.52
CA ILE A 21 -53.50 14.47 17.21
C ILE A 21 -52.57 15.64 16.88
N ILE A 22 -53.01 16.89 17.07
CA ILE A 22 -52.18 18.08 16.82
C ILE A 22 -50.95 18.07 17.72
N ALA A 23 -51.12 17.78 19.01
CA ALA A 23 -50.01 17.69 19.96
C ALA A 23 -49.05 16.53 19.61
N GLY A 24 -49.59 15.39 19.19
CA GLY A 24 -48.79 14.25 18.73
C GLY A 24 -47.97 14.57 17.48
N VAL A 25 -48.59 15.21 16.49
CA VAL A 25 -47.89 15.67 15.27
C VAL A 25 -46.82 16.70 15.61
N LEU A 26 -47.11 17.67 16.49
CA LEU A 26 -46.13 18.65 16.94
C LEU A 26 -44.96 18.03 17.73
N LEU A 27 -45.19 16.94 18.47
CA LEU A 27 -44.13 16.19 19.15
C LEU A 27 -43.29 15.35 18.17
N VAL A 28 -43.89 14.77 17.14
CA VAL A 28 -43.18 14.04 16.08
C VAL A 28 -42.36 14.99 15.20
N LEU A 29 -42.87 16.20 14.93
CA LEU A 29 -42.16 17.24 14.16
C LEU A 29 -41.06 17.93 14.96
N LYS A 30 -41.05 17.83 16.30
CA LYS A 30 -39.89 18.19 17.12
C LYS A 30 -38.89 17.03 17.04
N GLU A 31 -38.16 16.98 15.92
CA GLU A 31 -37.03 16.09 15.75
C GLU A 31 -36.09 16.16 16.97
N GLN A 32 -36.08 15.11 17.78
CA GLN A 32 -34.94 14.81 18.63
C GLN A 32 -33.84 14.34 17.69
N GLY A 33 -33.03 15.31 17.20
CA GLY A 33 -31.80 15.01 16.52
C GLY A 33 -30.84 14.29 17.46
N PHE A 34 -31.00 12.97 17.60
CA PHE A 34 -29.90 12.10 18.00
C PHE A 34 -28.90 12.15 16.85
N ILE A 35 -28.03 13.15 16.86
CA ILE A 35 -26.79 13.08 16.09
C ILE A 35 -26.00 11.96 16.76
N SER A 36 -26.18 10.73 16.29
CA SER A 36 -25.24 9.65 16.55
C SER A 36 -23.93 10.12 15.96
N GLN A 37 -23.04 10.67 16.79
CA GLN A 37 -21.64 10.74 16.43
C GLN A 37 -21.13 9.31 16.46
N ALA A 38 -21.23 8.63 15.33
CA ALA A 38 -20.56 7.35 15.14
C ALA A 38 -19.09 7.57 15.53
N SER A 39 -18.63 6.85 16.56
CA SER A 39 -17.23 6.89 16.94
C SER A 39 -16.37 6.50 15.73
N PRO A 40 -15.21 7.14 15.51
CA PRO A 40 -14.31 6.77 14.41
C PRO A 40 -14.09 5.25 14.39
N ASP A 41 -14.29 4.61 13.23
CA ASP A 41 -14.07 3.18 13.11
C ASP A 41 -12.56 2.91 13.07
N ILE A 42 -12.03 2.60 14.24
CA ILE A 42 -10.62 2.25 14.46
C ILE A 42 -10.40 0.73 14.46
N LYS A 43 -11.41 -0.08 14.17
CA LYS A 43 -11.24 -1.54 14.16
C LYS A 43 -10.32 -1.94 13.02
N ALA A 44 -9.47 -2.94 13.27
CA ALA A 44 -8.65 -3.55 12.23
C ALA A 44 -9.55 -4.28 11.23
N GLN A 45 -9.37 -3.97 9.95
CA GLN A 45 -10.09 -4.54 8.81
C GLN A 45 -9.09 -5.07 7.79
N ASN A 46 -9.53 -5.97 6.91
CA ASN A 46 -8.72 -6.53 5.82
C ASN A 46 -7.37 -7.10 6.31
N ILE A 47 -7.41 -7.82 7.43
CA ILE A 47 -6.23 -8.43 8.04
C ILE A 47 -5.65 -9.46 7.05
N THR A 48 -4.41 -9.24 6.63
CA THR A 48 -3.74 -10.05 5.62
C THR A 48 -2.40 -10.55 6.14
N ILE A 49 -2.14 -11.84 5.95
CA ILE A 49 -0.89 -12.49 6.34
C ILE A 49 -0.08 -12.78 5.08
N THR A 50 1.19 -12.38 5.08
CA THR A 50 2.10 -12.48 3.93
C THR A 50 3.53 -12.78 4.37
N ASN A 51 4.42 -13.01 3.41
CA ASN A 51 5.86 -13.17 3.65
C ASN A 51 6.18 -14.22 4.74
N ILE A 52 5.38 -15.30 4.79
CA ILE A 52 5.59 -16.37 5.76
C ILE A 52 6.87 -17.11 5.41
N THR A 53 7.81 -17.10 6.34
CA THR A 53 9.00 -17.94 6.34
C THR A 53 8.93 -18.92 7.52
N ASP A 54 10.01 -19.66 7.72
CA ASP A 54 10.18 -20.55 8.86
C ASP A 54 10.49 -19.80 10.17
N ASN A 55 10.83 -18.52 10.12
CA ASN A 55 11.14 -17.73 11.31
C ASN A 55 10.52 -16.32 11.35
N SER A 56 9.70 -15.97 10.36
CA SER A 56 9.05 -14.67 10.28
C SER A 56 7.68 -14.74 9.61
N VAL A 57 6.84 -13.76 9.93
CA VAL A 57 5.59 -13.49 9.22
C VAL A 57 5.36 -11.99 9.14
N THR A 58 4.76 -11.53 8.05
CA THR A 58 4.22 -10.18 7.94
C THR A 58 2.70 -10.21 8.09
N ILE A 59 2.18 -9.32 8.93
CA ILE A 59 0.74 -9.13 9.12
C ILE A 59 0.43 -7.66 8.86
N SER A 60 -0.56 -7.42 8.01
CA SER A 60 -1.03 -6.08 7.67
C SER A 60 -2.53 -5.95 7.87
N TRP A 61 -2.99 -4.73 8.11
CA TRP A 61 -4.41 -4.41 8.23
C TRP A 61 -4.65 -2.94 7.92
N HIS A 62 -5.93 -2.59 7.79
CA HIS A 62 -6.40 -1.24 7.56
C HIS A 62 -7.32 -0.78 8.69
N THR A 63 -7.35 0.52 8.94
CA THR A 63 -8.34 1.18 9.79
C THR A 63 -8.97 2.33 9.01
N GLN A 64 -10.24 2.63 9.25
CA GLN A 64 -10.94 3.67 8.49
C GLN A 64 -10.43 5.08 8.85
N THR A 65 -9.87 5.22 10.05
CA THR A 65 -9.27 6.45 10.56
C THR A 65 -7.86 6.19 11.10
N PRO A 66 -6.93 7.15 10.95
CA PRO A 66 -5.58 7.00 11.47
C PRO A 66 -5.58 6.76 12.98
N VAL A 67 -4.94 5.69 13.43
CA VAL A 67 -4.94 5.30 14.85
C VAL A 67 -3.65 4.59 15.21
N ALA A 68 -3.21 4.76 16.46
CA ALA A 68 -2.12 3.97 17.03
C ALA A 68 -2.53 2.50 17.11
N SER A 69 -1.84 1.64 16.37
CA SER A 69 -2.13 0.20 16.34
C SER A 69 -0.85 -0.63 16.32
N PHE A 70 -0.89 -1.77 16.99
CA PHE A 70 0.23 -2.71 17.09
C PHE A 70 -0.29 -4.14 17.26
N LEU A 71 0.60 -5.11 17.08
CA LEU A 71 0.28 -6.53 17.17
C LEU A 71 0.84 -7.11 18.46
N THR A 72 0.07 -7.96 19.13
CA THR A 72 0.58 -8.81 20.21
C THR A 72 0.49 -10.28 19.81
N TYR A 73 1.44 -11.09 20.24
CA TYR A 73 1.49 -12.51 19.89
C TYR A 73 2.20 -13.39 20.92
N GLY A 74 2.02 -14.70 20.81
CA GLY A 74 2.73 -15.74 21.57
C GLY A 74 2.22 -17.14 21.22
N GLN A 75 2.90 -18.19 21.68
CA GLN A 75 2.51 -19.58 21.33
C GLN A 75 1.28 -20.06 22.12
N THR A 76 1.20 -19.70 23.40
CA THR A 76 0.09 -20.08 24.30
C THR A 76 -0.71 -18.88 24.78
N ASN A 77 -0.08 -17.70 24.85
CA ASN A 77 -0.71 -16.45 25.23
C ASN A 77 -0.48 -15.38 24.15
N PRO A 78 -1.52 -14.86 23.49
CA PRO A 78 -1.38 -13.86 22.43
C PRO A 78 -0.96 -12.47 22.93
N ASN A 79 -0.75 -12.28 24.23
CA ASN A 79 -0.29 -11.01 24.82
C ASN A 79 1.15 -11.11 25.37
N GLU A 80 1.89 -12.16 25.02
CA GLU A 80 3.23 -12.41 25.54
C GLU A 80 4.24 -11.39 25.03
N GLN A 81 4.17 -11.07 23.74
CA GLN A 81 5.07 -10.12 23.08
C GLN A 81 4.26 -9.09 22.29
N ALA A 82 4.84 -7.91 22.09
CA ALA A 82 4.28 -6.85 21.27
C ALA A 82 5.24 -6.46 20.13
N VAL A 83 4.69 -6.18 18.96
CA VAL A 83 5.43 -5.74 17.78
C VAL A 83 4.72 -4.52 17.21
N LEU A 84 5.50 -3.47 16.96
CA LEU A 84 5.02 -2.22 16.39
C LEU A 84 5.01 -2.28 14.86
N ASP A 85 4.34 -1.31 14.24
CA ASP A 85 4.46 -1.06 12.81
C ASP A 85 5.93 -0.86 12.41
N GLU A 86 6.32 -1.30 11.21
CA GLU A 86 7.71 -1.14 10.71
C GLU A 86 8.17 0.33 10.61
N ARG A 87 7.23 1.29 10.59
CA ARG A 87 7.54 2.72 10.61
C ARG A 87 7.76 3.27 12.03
N ASP A 88 7.34 2.53 13.05
CA ASP A 88 7.40 2.96 14.44
C ASP A 88 8.69 2.49 15.11
N THR A 89 9.33 3.39 15.86
CA THR A 89 10.64 3.10 16.48
C THR A 89 10.56 2.77 17.96
N LYS A 90 9.62 3.38 18.70
CA LYS A 90 9.52 3.24 20.17
C LYS A 90 8.09 3.19 20.68
N LEU A 91 7.19 3.97 20.08
CA LEU A 91 5.79 4.04 20.44
C LEU A 91 4.94 3.90 19.17
N PRO A 92 3.74 3.29 19.27
CA PRO A 92 2.83 3.23 18.15
C PRO A 92 2.40 4.63 17.69
N SER A 93 2.45 4.89 16.39
CA SER A 93 1.98 6.13 15.76
C SER A 93 0.67 5.91 15.01
N ALA A 94 -0.04 7.01 14.72
CA ALA A 94 -1.30 6.95 14.01
C ALA A 94 -1.09 6.71 12.52
N HIS A 95 -1.61 5.59 12.02
CA HIS A 95 -1.62 5.22 10.60
C HIS A 95 -3.01 4.69 10.20
N SER A 96 -3.35 4.75 8.91
CA SER A 96 -4.59 4.11 8.40
C SER A 96 -4.33 2.73 7.78
N VAL A 97 -3.07 2.48 7.44
CA VAL A 97 -2.55 1.22 6.95
C VAL A 97 -1.50 0.79 7.94
N HIS A 98 -1.49 -0.46 8.36
CA HIS A 98 -0.50 -0.98 9.30
C HIS A 98 0.22 -2.18 8.72
N TYR A 99 1.51 -2.27 9.01
CA TYR A 99 2.38 -3.31 8.46
C TYR A 99 3.43 -3.72 9.49
N VAL A 100 3.32 -4.97 9.97
CA VAL A 100 4.16 -5.51 11.05
C VAL A 100 4.87 -6.76 10.58
N THR A 101 6.18 -6.84 10.80
CA THR A 101 6.93 -8.09 10.64
C THR A 101 7.28 -8.68 12.00
N VAL A 102 6.76 -9.86 12.29
CA VAL A 102 7.15 -10.65 13.45
C VAL A 102 8.34 -11.52 13.05
N LYS A 103 9.42 -11.49 13.84
CA LYS A 103 10.71 -12.15 13.54
C LYS A 103 11.12 -13.07 14.69
N ASN A 104 12.15 -13.89 14.46
CA ASN A 104 12.72 -14.81 15.45
C ASN A 104 11.72 -15.86 15.95
N LEU A 105 10.83 -16.30 15.07
CA LEU A 105 9.84 -17.34 15.34
C LEU A 105 10.46 -18.73 15.21
N LEU A 106 9.83 -19.71 15.87
CA LEU A 106 10.15 -21.12 15.67
C LEU A 106 9.53 -21.63 14.37
N PRO A 107 10.20 -22.53 13.65
CA PRO A 107 9.67 -23.13 12.43
C PRO A 107 8.51 -24.08 12.69
N LYS A 108 7.64 -24.27 11.70
CA LYS A 108 6.47 -25.17 11.74
C LYS A 108 5.66 -25.05 13.04
N THR A 109 5.47 -23.81 13.50
CA THR A 109 4.88 -23.52 14.81
C THR A 109 3.66 -22.62 14.64
N GLU A 110 2.55 -23.01 15.25
CA GLU A 110 1.34 -22.17 15.35
C GLU A 110 1.54 -21.11 16.44
N TYR A 111 1.18 -19.87 16.13
CA TYR A 111 1.17 -18.74 17.05
C TYR A 111 -0.23 -18.14 17.12
N LEU A 112 -0.58 -17.64 18.31
CA LEU A 112 -1.77 -16.86 18.57
C LEU A 112 -1.41 -15.38 18.53
N TYR A 113 -2.27 -14.54 17.95
CA TYR A 113 -2.06 -13.09 17.92
C TYR A 113 -3.36 -12.30 18.05
N LYS A 114 -3.22 -11.03 18.44
CA LYS A 114 -4.28 -10.02 18.43
C LYS A 114 -3.75 -8.72 17.86
N ILE A 115 -4.62 -7.96 17.22
CA ILE A 115 -4.32 -6.60 16.81
C ILE A 115 -4.98 -5.66 17.80
N ILE A 116 -4.18 -4.78 18.39
CA ILE A 116 -4.64 -3.72 19.30
C ILE A 116 -4.68 -2.44 18.49
N SER A 117 -5.86 -1.79 18.45
CA SER A 117 -6.07 -0.55 17.73
C SER A 117 -6.78 0.45 18.64
N GLY A 118 -6.07 1.49 19.06
CA GLY A 118 -6.51 2.41 20.11
C GLY A 118 -6.93 1.67 21.38
N LYS A 119 -8.23 1.68 21.69
CA LYS A 119 -8.82 0.98 22.85
C LYS A 119 -9.52 -0.33 22.50
N THR A 120 -9.46 -0.74 21.24
CA THR A 120 -10.11 -1.95 20.74
C THR A 120 -9.08 -3.04 20.46
N ALA A 121 -9.52 -4.29 20.47
CA ALA A 121 -8.71 -5.43 20.08
C ALA A 121 -9.56 -6.37 19.21
N THR A 122 -8.90 -7.08 18.29
CA THR A 122 -9.53 -8.20 17.58
C THR A 122 -9.83 -9.37 18.52
N ASP A 123 -10.59 -10.35 18.02
CA ASP A 123 -10.55 -11.70 18.59
C ASP A 123 -9.16 -12.34 18.42
N ILE A 124 -8.94 -13.49 19.06
CA ILE A 124 -7.68 -14.23 18.91
C ILE A 124 -7.63 -14.84 17.51
N LEU A 125 -6.57 -14.52 16.78
CA LEU A 125 -6.27 -15.02 15.45
C LEU A 125 -5.02 -15.91 15.50
N LYS A 126 -4.76 -16.61 14.39
CA LYS A 126 -3.67 -17.59 14.30
C LYS A 126 -2.88 -17.47 13.02
N PHE A 127 -1.60 -17.82 13.08
CA PHE A 127 -0.76 -18.08 11.91
C PHE A 127 0.20 -19.22 12.22
N THR A 128 0.72 -19.86 11.17
CA THR A 128 1.71 -20.94 11.29
C THR A 128 2.92 -20.61 10.42
N THR A 129 4.12 -20.71 11.00
CA THR A 129 5.37 -20.54 10.26
C THR A 129 5.66 -21.73 9.34
N ALA A 130 6.42 -21.48 8.28
CA ALA A 130 6.75 -22.49 7.28
C ALA A 130 7.68 -23.58 7.84
N THR A 131 7.80 -24.67 7.07
CA THR A 131 8.86 -25.67 7.28
C THR A 131 10.25 -25.04 7.08
N PRO A 132 11.29 -25.42 7.86
CA PRO A 132 12.64 -24.91 7.67
C PRO A 132 13.08 -24.98 6.21
N ALA A 133 13.58 -23.86 5.65
CA ALA A 133 14.13 -23.89 4.31
C ALA A 133 15.52 -24.56 4.33
N SER A 134 15.72 -25.55 3.49
CA SER A 134 17.03 -26.16 3.23
C SER A 134 17.83 -25.41 2.16
N SER A 135 17.22 -24.46 1.47
CA SER A 135 17.83 -23.70 0.37
C SER A 135 17.17 -22.33 0.21
N GLN A 136 17.96 -21.32 -0.16
CA GLN A 136 17.46 -20.00 -0.54
C GLN A 136 17.60 -19.85 -2.05
N ILE A 137 16.59 -19.26 -2.69
CA ILE A 137 16.66 -18.98 -4.12
C ILE A 137 17.21 -17.59 -4.38
N ASN A 138 18.01 -17.47 -5.44
CA ASN A 138 18.43 -16.17 -5.94
C ASN A 138 17.46 -15.73 -7.04
N PHE A 139 16.36 -15.10 -6.64
CA PHE A 139 15.43 -14.46 -7.56
C PHE A 139 15.42 -12.97 -7.29
N ARG A 140 15.41 -12.16 -8.35
CA ARG A 140 15.41 -10.70 -8.24
C ARG A 140 14.14 -10.22 -7.52
N PRO A 141 14.23 -9.19 -6.67
CA PRO A 141 13.03 -8.63 -6.06
C PRO A 141 12.16 -7.95 -7.11
N VAL A 142 10.86 -7.87 -6.86
CA VAL A 142 9.96 -6.98 -7.61
C VAL A 142 10.08 -5.59 -7.03
N ILE A 143 10.56 -4.66 -7.83
CA ILE A 143 10.73 -3.25 -7.47
C ILE A 143 9.69 -2.44 -8.25
N GLY A 144 9.07 -1.48 -7.59
CA GLY A 144 8.17 -0.55 -8.27
C GLY A 144 7.94 0.72 -7.47
N SER A 145 7.28 1.65 -8.14
CA SER A 145 6.87 2.93 -7.60
C SER A 145 5.39 3.17 -7.86
N SER A 146 4.76 3.90 -6.94
CA SER A 146 3.31 4.09 -6.91
C SER A 146 2.95 5.53 -6.55
N PHE A 147 1.88 6.03 -7.16
CA PHE A 147 1.48 7.42 -7.09
C PHE A 147 -0.04 7.55 -6.90
N ALA A 148 -0.45 8.55 -6.12
CA ALA A 148 -1.83 9.02 -6.05
C ALA A 148 -1.94 10.37 -6.78
N GLY A 149 -2.45 10.34 -8.01
CA GLY A 149 -2.32 11.48 -8.92
C GLY A 149 -0.85 11.71 -9.27
N ASP A 150 -0.36 12.94 -9.06
CA ASP A 150 1.04 13.31 -9.32
C ASP A 150 1.95 13.22 -8.08
N GLN A 151 1.39 12.82 -6.93
CA GLN A 151 2.16 12.68 -5.69
C GLN A 151 2.54 11.22 -5.45
N PRO A 152 3.77 10.95 -4.99
CA PRO A 152 4.13 9.61 -4.53
C PRO A 152 3.13 9.11 -3.49
N LEU A 153 2.79 7.83 -3.57
CA LEU A 153 1.87 7.23 -2.63
C LEU A 153 2.54 7.10 -1.27
N ASP A 154 2.09 7.90 -0.31
CA ASP A 154 2.39 7.76 1.09
C ASP A 154 1.31 6.89 1.75
N GLU A 155 1.72 5.83 2.43
CA GLU A 155 0.85 4.83 3.11
C GLU A 155 0.05 3.90 2.18
N GLY A 156 0.72 2.88 1.66
CA GLY A 156 0.07 1.75 1.00
C GLY A 156 0.85 0.46 1.16
N ILE A 157 0.26 -0.63 0.71
CA ILE A 157 0.89 -1.95 0.67
C ILE A 157 0.78 -2.48 -0.75
N ALA A 158 1.91 -2.98 -1.24
CA ALA A 158 1.98 -3.73 -2.48
C ALA A 158 1.90 -5.22 -2.14
N TYR A 159 0.88 -5.91 -2.61
CA TYR A 159 0.69 -7.36 -2.47
C TYR A 159 1.02 -8.05 -3.79
N LEU A 160 1.82 -9.10 -3.78
CA LEU A 160 2.15 -9.87 -4.97
C LEU A 160 1.65 -11.30 -4.81
N SER A 161 0.69 -11.68 -5.66
CA SER A 161 0.14 -13.04 -5.72
C SER A 161 0.56 -13.74 -7.01
N MET A 162 0.72 -15.05 -6.90
CA MET A 162 1.06 -15.94 -8.00
C MET A 162 0.42 -17.30 -7.74
N ALA A 163 0.19 -18.08 -8.79
CA ALA A 163 -0.37 -19.42 -8.63
C ALA A 163 0.54 -20.29 -7.75
N ASP A 164 -0.08 -21.08 -6.87
CA ASP A 164 0.56 -22.09 -6.02
C ASP A 164 1.60 -21.58 -4.99
N ALA A 165 1.81 -20.26 -4.87
CA ALA A 165 2.73 -19.68 -3.91
C ALA A 165 2.01 -18.88 -2.81
N SER A 166 2.70 -18.70 -1.68
CA SER A 166 2.25 -17.86 -0.61
C SER A 166 2.27 -16.38 -1.01
N LEU A 167 1.28 -15.63 -0.52
CA LEU A 167 1.13 -14.21 -0.81
C LEU A 167 2.34 -13.43 -0.27
N GLN A 168 2.95 -12.60 -1.11
CA GLN A 168 4.03 -11.71 -0.71
C GLN A 168 3.53 -10.28 -0.59
N SER A 169 4.22 -9.45 0.19
CA SER A 169 3.93 -8.03 0.26
C SER A 169 5.14 -7.19 0.61
N ALA A 170 4.99 -5.88 0.37
CA ALA A 170 5.91 -4.86 0.87
C ALA A 170 5.14 -3.60 1.25
N LEU A 171 5.61 -2.94 2.31
CA LEU A 171 5.17 -1.61 2.67
C LEU A 171 5.68 -0.59 1.62
N ILE A 172 4.79 0.27 1.16
CA ILE A 172 5.12 1.40 0.29
C ILE A 172 5.67 2.53 1.16
N LYS A 173 6.90 2.96 0.88
CA LYS A 173 7.59 4.01 1.63
C LYS A 173 7.07 5.39 1.22
N VAL A 174 7.38 6.42 2.01
CA VAL A 174 6.96 7.82 1.78
C VAL A 174 7.29 8.38 0.39
N SER A 175 8.27 7.80 -0.30
CA SER A 175 8.65 8.16 -1.67
C SER A 175 7.92 7.35 -2.76
N GLY A 176 6.89 6.58 -2.40
CA GLY A 176 6.05 5.80 -3.32
C GLY A 176 6.63 4.45 -3.76
N ASN A 177 7.88 4.17 -3.42
CA ASN A 177 8.58 2.94 -3.81
C ASN A 177 8.42 1.80 -2.81
N PHE A 178 8.42 0.58 -3.37
CA PHE A 178 8.34 -0.69 -2.66
C PHE A 178 9.32 -1.70 -3.25
N LEU A 179 9.68 -2.70 -2.45
CA LEU A 179 10.55 -3.80 -2.85
C LEU A 179 10.02 -5.09 -2.23
N ILE A 180 9.53 -6.01 -3.07
CA ILE A 180 9.03 -7.32 -2.65
C ILE A 180 10.12 -8.35 -2.91
N THR A 181 10.66 -8.93 -1.84
CA THR A 181 11.71 -9.95 -1.92
C THR A 181 11.12 -11.29 -2.31
N LEU A 182 11.71 -11.94 -3.33
CA LEU A 182 11.25 -13.23 -3.84
C LEU A 182 12.14 -14.40 -3.43
N SER A 183 13.17 -14.18 -2.60
CA SER A 183 14.18 -15.19 -2.28
C SER A 183 13.74 -16.29 -1.30
N GLN A 184 12.60 -16.09 -0.62
CA GLN A 184 12.08 -16.98 0.43
C GLN A 184 10.59 -17.32 0.25
N ILE A 185 10.06 -17.16 -0.97
CA ILE A 185 8.66 -17.48 -1.25
C ILE A 185 8.43 -18.97 -0.96
N ARG A 186 7.28 -19.26 -0.36
CA ARG A 186 6.86 -20.62 -0.06
C ARG A 186 5.73 -21.05 -0.98
N THR A 187 5.53 -22.35 -1.12
CA THR A 187 4.28 -22.88 -1.67
C THR A 187 3.09 -22.42 -0.82
N ALA A 188 1.88 -22.45 -1.37
CA ALA A 188 0.67 -21.98 -0.69
C ALA A 188 0.37 -22.72 0.63
N ASP A 189 0.87 -23.95 0.78
CA ASP A 189 0.77 -24.77 1.99
C ASP A 189 1.95 -24.57 2.97
N PHE A 190 2.90 -23.70 2.63
CA PHE A 190 4.12 -23.39 3.38
C PHE A 190 5.09 -24.57 3.58
N ALA A 191 4.89 -25.67 2.84
CA ALA A 191 5.69 -26.87 2.98
C ALA A 191 7.07 -26.72 2.35
N GLU A 192 7.14 -26.15 1.14
CA GLU A 192 8.34 -26.10 0.32
C GLU A 192 8.70 -24.66 -0.09
N VAL A 193 9.93 -24.48 -0.57
CA VAL A 193 10.33 -23.24 -1.23
C VAL A 193 9.71 -23.21 -2.63
N PHE A 194 9.01 -22.13 -2.96
CA PHE A 194 8.44 -21.94 -4.29
C PHE A 194 9.52 -21.45 -5.27
N LEU A 195 9.60 -22.05 -6.45
CA LEU A 195 10.60 -21.74 -7.47
C LEU A 195 9.94 -21.01 -8.65
N PRO A 196 9.81 -19.67 -8.61
CA PRO A 196 9.28 -18.91 -9.74
C PRO A 196 10.22 -19.00 -10.95
N THR A 197 9.64 -18.88 -12.14
CA THR A 197 10.35 -18.77 -13.41
C THR A 197 10.14 -17.39 -14.03
N GLN A 198 10.88 -17.06 -15.09
CA GLN A 198 10.66 -15.81 -15.83
C GLN A 198 9.27 -15.76 -16.47
N ASP A 199 8.67 -16.90 -16.82
CA ASP A 199 7.32 -16.96 -17.41
C ASP A 199 6.19 -16.98 -16.37
N THR A 200 6.51 -16.96 -15.07
CA THR A 200 5.49 -17.00 -14.01
C THR A 200 4.65 -15.72 -14.05
N THR A 201 3.36 -15.89 -14.33
CA THR A 201 2.34 -14.84 -14.22
C THR A 201 2.11 -14.46 -12.77
N VAL A 202 2.14 -13.16 -12.50
CA VAL A 202 1.95 -12.57 -11.18
C VAL A 202 0.96 -11.42 -11.23
N LYS A 203 0.20 -11.26 -10.15
CA LYS A 203 -0.68 -10.13 -9.93
C LYS A 203 -0.15 -9.31 -8.77
N LEU A 204 0.22 -8.07 -9.05
CA LEU A 204 0.52 -7.06 -8.04
C LEU A 204 -0.77 -6.27 -7.75
N THR A 205 -1.12 -6.15 -6.47
CA THR A 205 -2.24 -5.32 -6.01
C THR A 205 -1.68 -4.26 -5.08
N ILE A 206 -1.83 -2.99 -5.46
CA ILE A 206 -1.49 -1.85 -4.62
C ILE A 206 -2.76 -1.42 -3.88
N VAL A 207 -2.70 -1.35 -2.55
CA VAL A 207 -3.82 -0.96 -1.70
C VAL A 207 -3.41 0.18 -0.78
N SER A 208 -4.23 1.23 -0.70
CA SER A 208 -4.07 2.34 0.23
C SER A 208 -5.43 2.88 0.67
N ALA A 209 -5.43 3.82 1.62
CA ALA A 209 -6.66 4.56 1.97
C ALA A 209 -7.23 5.39 0.81
N LYS A 210 -6.41 5.71 -0.21
CA LYS A 210 -6.79 6.53 -1.37
C LYS A 210 -7.39 5.70 -2.52
N GLY A 211 -7.40 4.38 -2.42
CA GLY A 211 -7.86 3.47 -3.48
C GLY A 211 -6.94 2.27 -3.68
N GLN A 212 -7.18 1.54 -4.77
CA GLN A 212 -6.42 0.35 -5.15
C GLN A 212 -6.14 0.31 -6.65
N SER A 213 -5.13 -0.46 -7.04
CA SER A 213 -4.78 -0.79 -8.42
C SER A 213 -4.28 -2.21 -8.54
N ASN A 214 -4.56 -2.87 -9.67
CA ASN A 214 -4.12 -4.21 -9.99
C ASN A 214 -3.22 -4.19 -11.23
N ILE A 215 -2.11 -4.91 -11.18
CA ILE A 215 -1.13 -5.01 -12.27
C ILE A 215 -0.86 -6.48 -12.53
N LEU A 216 -1.10 -6.94 -13.76
CA LEU A 216 -0.86 -8.31 -14.19
C LEU A 216 0.33 -8.35 -15.16
N PHE A 217 1.33 -9.19 -14.88
CA PHE A 217 2.55 -9.32 -15.70
C PHE A 217 3.25 -10.66 -15.50
N LYS A 218 4.25 -10.99 -16.33
CA LYS A 218 5.18 -12.09 -16.03
C LYS A 218 6.42 -11.56 -15.32
N LEU A 219 6.94 -12.31 -14.34
CA LEU A 219 8.14 -11.89 -13.59
C LEU A 219 9.32 -11.53 -14.49
N GLY A 220 9.45 -12.21 -15.63
CA GLY A 220 10.48 -12.03 -16.64
C GLY A 220 10.40 -10.71 -17.41
N ASP A 221 9.22 -10.10 -17.52
CA ASP A 221 9.00 -8.96 -18.41
C ASP A 221 9.70 -7.68 -17.92
N PHE A 222 10.11 -7.63 -16.66
CA PHE A 222 10.76 -6.47 -16.05
C PHE A 222 12.05 -6.86 -15.32
N ASP A 223 13.19 -6.47 -15.89
CA ASP A 223 14.52 -6.80 -15.36
C ASP A 223 15.03 -5.82 -14.29
N LYS A 224 14.44 -4.63 -14.18
CA LYS A 224 14.85 -3.59 -13.22
C LYS A 224 13.72 -3.17 -12.28
N GLU A 225 12.77 -2.39 -12.81
CA GLU A 225 11.66 -1.82 -12.06
C GLU A 225 10.40 -1.89 -12.90
N LEU A 226 9.26 -2.09 -12.24
CA LEU A 226 7.95 -1.97 -12.87
C LEU A 226 7.69 -0.52 -13.31
N PRO A 227 6.93 -0.31 -14.39
CA PRO A 227 6.40 1.00 -14.71
C PRO A 227 5.68 1.61 -13.50
N ALA A 228 5.82 2.91 -13.32
CA ALA A 228 5.16 3.63 -12.23
C ALA A 228 3.64 3.40 -12.27
N VAL A 229 3.07 2.99 -11.13
CA VAL A 229 1.66 2.66 -11.02
C VAL A 229 0.89 3.85 -10.47
N LYS A 230 -0.12 4.32 -11.21
CA LYS A 230 -1.07 5.31 -10.71
C LYS A 230 -2.26 4.61 -10.06
N LEU A 231 -2.57 5.02 -8.84
CA LEU A 231 -3.67 4.44 -8.08
C LEU A 231 -5.01 4.72 -8.77
N GLY A 232 -5.85 3.68 -8.88
CA GLY A 232 -7.11 3.71 -9.61
C GLY A 232 -7.01 3.25 -11.08
N GLU A 233 -5.80 3.01 -11.59
CA GLU A 233 -5.56 2.42 -12.91
C GLU A 233 -5.18 0.94 -12.75
N ASP A 234 -5.94 0.06 -13.40
CA ASP A 234 -5.60 -1.36 -13.54
C ASP A 234 -4.81 -1.57 -14.83
N LEU A 235 -3.71 -2.33 -14.76
CA LEU A 235 -2.79 -2.59 -15.85
C LEU A 235 -2.70 -4.10 -16.13
N ASP A 236 -2.80 -4.48 -17.40
CA ASP A 236 -2.63 -5.87 -17.83
C ASP A 236 -1.55 -5.94 -18.91
N PHE A 237 -0.32 -6.21 -18.48
CA PHE A 237 0.84 -6.36 -19.36
C PHE A 237 0.91 -7.73 -20.04
N ILE A 238 -0.02 -8.64 -19.75
CA ILE A 238 -0.10 -9.95 -20.44
C ILE A 238 -0.96 -9.80 -21.69
N SER A 239 -2.16 -9.24 -21.55
CA SER A 239 -3.08 -9.02 -22.68
C SER A 239 -2.68 -7.79 -23.48
N ASN A 240 -2.19 -6.75 -22.81
CA ASN A 240 -1.75 -5.50 -23.39
C ASN A 240 -0.29 -5.27 -22.96
N PRO A 241 0.67 -6.06 -23.48
CA PRO A 241 2.07 -5.83 -23.18
C PRO A 241 2.37 -4.35 -23.43
N PRO A 242 3.11 -3.70 -22.50
CA PRO A 242 3.47 -2.30 -22.70
C PRO A 242 4.08 -2.24 -24.08
N ALA A 243 3.65 -1.31 -24.92
CA ALA A 243 4.09 -1.27 -26.31
C ALA A 243 5.60 -1.39 -26.31
N ILE A 244 6.11 -2.59 -26.63
CA ILE A 244 7.53 -2.80 -26.83
C ILE A 244 7.78 -1.81 -27.94
N PRO A 245 8.57 -0.75 -27.77
CA PRO A 245 8.97 0.03 -28.91
C PRO A 245 9.63 -1.00 -29.81
N SER A 246 8.93 -1.39 -30.88
CA SER A 246 9.29 -2.48 -31.77
C SER A 246 10.76 -2.30 -32.03
N ALA A 247 11.59 -3.27 -31.63
CA ALA A 247 13.04 -3.19 -31.58
C ALA A 247 13.56 -2.33 -32.75
N THR A 248 13.60 -1.03 -32.50
CA THR A 248 14.24 -0.07 -33.37
C THR A 248 15.63 -0.12 -32.78
N PRO A 249 16.65 -0.50 -33.56
CA PRO A 249 17.99 -0.69 -33.04
C PRO A 249 18.30 0.46 -32.11
N SER A 250 18.58 0.13 -30.84
CA SER A 250 18.93 1.06 -29.76
C SER A 250 19.59 2.27 -30.40
N ALA A 251 18.88 3.40 -30.47
CA ALA A 251 19.46 4.57 -31.11
C ALA A 251 20.68 4.90 -30.26
N SER A 252 21.89 4.65 -30.79
CA SER A 252 23.10 5.09 -30.10
C SER A 252 22.96 6.60 -29.95
N PRO A 253 23.24 7.17 -28.77
CA PRO A 253 23.11 8.61 -28.59
C PRO A 253 23.91 9.33 -29.67
N SER A 254 23.31 10.32 -30.32
CA SER A 254 24.05 11.13 -31.28
C SER A 254 25.16 11.90 -30.55
N LEU A 255 26.14 12.43 -31.29
CA LEU A 255 27.15 13.31 -30.69
C LEU A 255 26.52 14.53 -29.99
N GLN A 256 25.35 14.98 -30.43
CA GLN A 256 24.62 16.06 -29.77
C GLN A 256 24.02 15.60 -28.43
N ASP A 257 23.44 14.39 -28.39
CA ASP A 257 22.90 13.81 -27.15
C ASP A 257 24.02 13.60 -26.12
N LEU A 258 25.16 13.01 -26.53
CA LEU A 258 26.31 12.83 -25.65
C LEU A 258 26.86 14.18 -25.16
N SER A 259 26.96 15.17 -26.04
CA SER A 259 27.47 16.49 -25.62
C SER A 259 26.63 17.15 -24.51
N ARG A 260 25.34 16.81 -24.45
CA ARG A 260 24.36 17.44 -23.57
C ARG A 260 24.08 16.63 -22.30
N TYR A 261 23.99 15.31 -22.41
CA TYR A 261 23.47 14.44 -21.34
C TYR A 261 24.50 13.48 -20.76
N ASP A 262 25.63 13.25 -21.43
CA ASP A 262 26.74 12.44 -20.90
C ASP A 262 27.65 13.34 -20.04
N LEU A 263 27.32 13.41 -18.75
CA LEU A 263 27.95 14.31 -17.79
C LEU A 263 29.30 13.78 -17.29
N ASN A 264 29.54 12.47 -17.37
CA ASN A 264 30.83 11.85 -17.04
C ASN A 264 31.73 11.58 -18.26
N SER A 265 31.23 11.81 -19.47
CA SER A 265 31.91 11.57 -20.75
C SER A 265 32.30 10.11 -20.98
N ASP A 266 31.46 9.17 -20.53
CA ASP A 266 31.67 7.71 -20.68
C ASP A 266 31.08 7.12 -21.97
N GLY A 267 30.42 7.96 -22.79
CA GLY A 267 29.80 7.58 -24.05
C GLY A 267 28.40 6.99 -23.90
N LYS A 268 27.81 7.06 -22.70
CA LYS A 268 26.45 6.59 -22.40
C LYS A 268 25.67 7.68 -21.68
N ILE A 269 24.34 7.56 -21.71
CA ILE A 269 23.42 8.43 -20.97
C ILE A 269 22.63 7.53 -20.04
N ASN A 270 22.98 7.51 -18.76
CA ASN A 270 22.44 6.55 -17.79
C ASN A 270 22.37 7.13 -16.35
N SER A 271 22.08 6.27 -15.37
CA SER A 271 21.96 6.66 -13.96
C SER A 271 23.20 7.34 -13.38
N ALA A 272 24.40 7.09 -13.93
CA ALA A 272 25.63 7.77 -13.54
C ALA A 272 25.58 9.27 -13.85
N ASP A 273 25.00 9.65 -15.00
CA ASP A 273 24.80 11.04 -15.38
C ASP A 273 23.75 11.70 -14.49
N ASN A 274 22.65 11.01 -14.20
CA ASN A 274 21.65 11.50 -13.25
C ASN A 274 22.24 11.75 -11.85
N ALA A 275 23.15 10.88 -11.39
CA ALA A 275 23.83 11.08 -10.11
C ALA A 275 24.70 12.35 -10.11
N ILE A 276 25.39 12.65 -11.21
CA ILE A 276 26.18 13.88 -11.35
C ILE A 276 25.28 15.11 -11.40
N LEU A 277 24.14 15.01 -12.07
CA LEU A 277 23.15 16.08 -12.10
C LEU A 277 22.65 16.40 -10.69
N LEU A 278 22.26 15.39 -9.91
CA LEU A 278 21.79 15.57 -8.54
C LEU A 278 22.88 16.12 -7.60
N GLN A 279 24.15 15.79 -7.82
CA GLN A 279 25.27 16.37 -7.05
C GLN A 279 25.49 17.87 -7.28
N ASN A 280 24.95 18.41 -8.38
CA ASN A 280 25.11 19.81 -8.76
C ASN A 280 23.85 20.66 -8.52
N PHE A 281 22.85 20.10 -7.85
CA PHE A 281 21.57 20.75 -7.57
C PHE A 281 21.74 22.10 -6.86
N GLY A 282 21.02 23.12 -7.31
CA GLY A 282 21.06 24.50 -6.79
C GLY A 282 21.59 25.53 -7.80
N GLY A 283 21.73 26.78 -7.34
CA GLY A 283 22.08 27.93 -8.19
C GLY A 283 23.56 28.17 -8.43
N ASN A 284 24.45 27.27 -8.00
CA ASN A 284 25.90 27.38 -8.24
C ASN A 284 26.51 25.99 -8.50
N PRO A 285 26.17 25.36 -9.64
CA PRO A 285 26.66 24.02 -9.96
C PRO A 285 28.17 24.02 -10.20
N LYS A 286 28.87 23.04 -9.63
CA LYS A 286 30.31 22.83 -9.89
C LYS A 286 30.54 22.37 -11.33
N ASN A 287 29.65 21.53 -11.84
CA ASN A 287 29.58 21.13 -13.23
C ASN A 287 28.49 21.93 -13.95
N LYS A 288 28.89 22.93 -14.72
CA LYS A 288 27.96 23.77 -15.50
C LYS A 288 27.15 22.98 -16.53
N LYS A 289 27.60 21.78 -16.93
CA LYS A 289 26.84 20.90 -17.83
C LYS A 289 25.60 20.29 -17.18
N ALA A 290 25.52 20.28 -15.85
CA ALA A 290 24.35 19.75 -15.15
C ALA A 290 23.10 20.64 -15.28
N ASP A 291 23.27 21.90 -15.68
CA ASP A 291 22.18 22.80 -16.08
C ASP A 291 21.79 22.49 -17.53
N LEU A 292 20.89 21.53 -17.69
CA LEU A 292 20.54 20.97 -19.00
C LEU A 292 19.62 21.89 -19.80
N ASN A 293 18.89 22.77 -19.13
CA ASN A 293 17.97 23.72 -19.74
C ASN A 293 18.58 25.13 -19.92
N GLY A 294 19.72 25.42 -19.28
CA GLY A 294 20.46 26.67 -19.41
C GLY A 294 19.89 27.84 -18.63
N ASP A 295 19.07 27.60 -17.60
CA ASP A 295 18.42 28.63 -16.79
C ASP A 295 19.29 29.16 -15.63
N GLY A 296 20.51 28.64 -15.49
CA GLY A 296 21.47 29.02 -14.46
C GLY A 296 21.27 28.30 -13.13
N LYS A 297 20.32 27.35 -13.02
CA LYS A 297 20.05 26.59 -11.80
C LYS A 297 19.80 25.12 -12.13
N VAL A 298 20.55 24.22 -11.50
CA VAL A 298 20.24 22.79 -11.58
C VAL A 298 19.08 22.49 -10.65
N ASN A 299 17.93 22.12 -11.21
CA ASN A 299 16.70 21.89 -10.47
C ASN A 299 15.89 20.72 -11.05
N GLN A 300 14.65 20.55 -10.58
CA GLN A 300 13.79 19.44 -11.01
C GLN A 300 13.58 19.40 -12.53
N LYS A 301 13.58 20.55 -13.22
CA LYS A 301 13.45 20.60 -14.68
C LYS A 301 14.60 19.89 -15.40
N ASP A 302 15.81 19.96 -14.83
CA ASP A 302 16.98 19.27 -15.37
C ASP A 302 16.90 17.77 -15.09
N VAL A 303 16.42 17.38 -13.91
CA VAL A 303 16.14 15.96 -13.59
C VAL A 303 15.11 15.38 -14.56
N ASP A 304 14.05 16.11 -14.89
CA ASP A 304 13.00 15.66 -15.82
C ASP A 304 13.52 15.54 -17.26
N LEU A 305 14.46 16.39 -17.67
CA LEU A 305 15.15 16.29 -18.96
C LEU A 305 16.04 15.04 -19.00
N MET A 306 16.85 14.83 -17.96
CA MET A 306 17.74 13.69 -17.86
C MET A 306 16.96 12.36 -17.81
N SER A 307 15.88 12.31 -17.01
CA SER A 307 15.04 11.11 -16.89
C SER A 307 14.40 10.70 -18.22
N ARG A 308 13.97 11.67 -19.03
CA ARG A 308 13.45 11.40 -20.37
C ARG A 308 14.49 10.79 -21.30
N GLU A 309 15.71 11.31 -21.33
CA GLU A 309 16.77 10.77 -22.19
C GLU A 309 17.31 9.43 -21.67
N ILE A 310 17.44 9.26 -20.35
CA ILE A 310 17.77 7.96 -19.75
C ILE A 310 16.72 6.92 -20.14
N SER A 311 15.43 7.27 -20.09
CA SER A 311 14.34 6.38 -20.51
C SER A 311 14.40 6.07 -22.01
N ARG A 312 14.82 7.03 -22.84
CA ARG A 312 14.99 6.88 -24.29
C ARG A 312 16.13 5.92 -24.66
N PHE A 313 17.22 5.90 -23.90
CA PHE A 313 18.43 5.11 -24.22
C PHE A 313 18.62 3.87 -23.34
N ASN A 314 17.87 3.75 -22.23
CA ASN A 314 17.89 2.59 -21.35
C ASN A 314 16.56 1.84 -21.29
N SER A 315 15.66 2.03 -22.27
CA SER A 315 14.48 1.17 -22.44
C SER A 315 14.95 -0.23 -22.85
N LEU A 316 15.20 -1.05 -21.84
CA LEU A 316 15.29 -2.50 -21.87
C LEU A 316 14.16 -3.01 -20.97
#